data_AF-W2EYD1-F1
#
_entry.id   AF-W2EYD1-F1
#
_cell.length_a   1.000
_cell.length_b   1.000
_cell.length_c   1.000
_cell.angle_alpha   90.00
_cell.angle_beta   90.00
_cell.angle_gamma   90.00
#
_symmetry.space_group_name_H-M   'P 1'
#
loop_
_entity.id
_entity.type
_entity.pdbx_description
1 polymer ?
#
loop_
_entity_poly.entity_id
_entity_poly.type
_entity_poly.pdbx_seq_one_letter_code
_entity_poly.pdbx_strand_id
1 'polypeptide(L)'
;MVAAAVGAAAIGQVFDGALLIVIFATSGALEALAAKRTEDSVRDLLDLAPDHATRLTPVGEERVEAADLRVGDVILVRPGERIGADGAVVAGTSAVDQASITGRACRPTSTPVTRCSRVP
;
A
#
# COMPACT_ATOMS: atom_id res chain seq x y z
N MET A 1 -17.42 -22.22 -21.57
CA MET A 1 -16.49 -23.17 -22.22
C MET A 1 -17.08 -24.56 -22.39
N VAL A 2 -17.48 -25.25 -21.31
CA VAL A 2 -18.03 -26.63 -21.39
C VAL A 2 -19.21 -26.75 -22.36
N ALA A 3 -20.23 -25.88 -22.26
CA ALA A 3 -21.37 -25.92 -23.17
C ALA A 3 -20.99 -25.66 -24.64
N ALA A 4 -20.03 -24.75 -24.90
CA ALA A 4 -19.55 -24.47 -26.25
C ALA A 4 -18.76 -25.64 -26.85
N ALA A 5 -17.94 -26.33 -26.04
CA ALA A 5 -17.21 -27.53 -26.45
C ALA A 5 -18.18 -28.67 -26.81
N VAL A 6 -19.21 -28.89 -25.98
CA VAL A 6 -20.25 -29.89 -26.24
C VAL A 6 -21.04 -29.56 -27.50
N GLY A 7 -21.42 -28.29 -27.71
CA GLY A 7 -22.12 -27.84 -28.90
C GLY A 7 -21.31 -28.04 -30.19
N ALA A 8 -20.02 -27.67 -30.17
CA ALA A 8 -19.12 -27.86 -31.32
C ALA A 8 -18.90 -29.35 -31.66
N ALA A 9 -18.74 -30.19 -30.63
CA ALA A 9 -18.62 -31.64 -30.81
C ALA A 9 -19.90 -32.26 -31.37
N ALA A 10 -21.08 -31.80 -30.94
CA ALA A 10 -22.37 -32.31 -31.39
C ALA A 10 -22.68 -32.00 -32.86
N ILE A 11 -22.13 -30.91 -33.41
CA ILE A 11 -22.34 -30.47 -34.81
C ILE A 11 -21.21 -30.99 -35.73
N GLY A 12 -20.19 -31.67 -35.17
CA GLY A 12 -19.02 -32.15 -35.91
C GLY A 12 -17.97 -31.07 -36.22
N GLN A 13 -18.21 -29.82 -35.79
CA GLN A 13 -17.36 -28.65 -36.05
C GLN A 13 -16.29 -28.49 -34.95
N VAL A 14 -15.48 -29.52 -34.76
CA VAL A 14 -14.50 -29.59 -33.66
C VAL A 14 -13.44 -28.50 -33.77
N PHE A 15 -13.05 -28.12 -34.99
CA PHE A 15 -12.02 -27.11 -35.23
C PHE A 15 -12.45 -25.70 -34.77
N ASP A 16 -13.68 -25.29 -35.11
CA ASP A 16 -14.22 -23.99 -34.69
C ASP A 16 -14.40 -23.94 -33.16
N GLY A 17 -14.84 -25.05 -32.55
CA GLY A 17 -14.90 -25.17 -31.09
C GLY A 17 -13.54 -25.05 -30.42
N ALA A 18 -12.51 -25.70 -30.99
CA ALA A 18 -11.14 -25.61 -30.49
C ALA A 18 -10.59 -24.19 -30.57
N LEU A 19 -10.83 -23.48 -31.68
CA LEU A 19 -10.42 -22.08 -31.85
C LEU A 19 -11.07 -21.18 -30.80
N LEU A 20 -12.39 -21.32 -30.57
CA LEU A 20 -13.10 -20.56 -29.54
C LEU A 20 -12.54 -20.83 -28.14
N ILE A 21 -12.22 -22.09 -27.82
CA ILE A 21 -11.62 -22.45 -26.53
C ILE A 21 -10.27 -21.76 -26.36
N VAL A 22 -9.42 -21.79 -27.39
CA VAL A 22 -8.10 -21.13 -27.35
C VAL A 22 -8.27 -19.63 -27.11
N ILE A 23 -9.10 -18.94 -27.90
CA ILE A 23 -9.28 -17.49 -27.77
C ILE A 23 -9.80 -17.12 -26.38
N PHE A 24 -10.80 -17.82 -25.86
CA PHE A 24 -11.35 -17.54 -24.53
C PHE A 24 -10.38 -17.87 -23.40
N ALA A 25 -9.65 -18.99 -23.50
CA ALA A 25 -8.65 -19.35 -22.51
C ALA A 25 -7.52 -18.32 -22.48
N THR A 26 -7.06 -17.86 -23.65
CA THR A 26 -6.06 -16.78 -23.75
C THR A 26 -6.60 -15.47 -23.18
N SER A 27 -7.85 -15.09 -23.49
CA SER A 27 -8.47 -13.90 -22.92
C SER A 27 -8.55 -13.95 -21.39
N GLY A 28 -9.00 -15.09 -20.83
CA GLY A 28 -9.06 -15.27 -19.37
C GLY A 28 -7.68 -15.27 -18.70
N ALA A 29 -6.66 -15.81 -19.37
CA ALA A 29 -5.28 -15.74 -18.88
C ALA A 29 -4.73 -14.30 -18.89
N LEU A 30 -5.00 -13.54 -19.95
CA LEU A 30 -4.63 -12.13 -20.05
C LEU A 30 -5.35 -11.28 -19.00
N GLU A 31 -6.64 -11.54 -18.78
CA GLU A 31 -7.44 -10.89 -17.75
C GLU A 31 -6.88 -11.16 -16.34
N ALA A 32 -6.59 -12.42 -16.02
CA ALA A 32 -6.00 -12.79 -14.74
C ALA A 32 -4.64 -12.11 -14.51
N LEU A 33 -3.80 -12.03 -15.55
CA LEU A 33 -2.53 -11.33 -15.48
C LEU A 33 -2.72 -9.82 -15.25
N ALA A 34 -3.66 -9.20 -15.96
CA ALA A 34 -3.96 -7.78 -15.79
C ALA A 34 -4.49 -7.48 -14.38
N ALA A 35 -5.45 -8.28 -13.90
CA ALA A 35 -6.02 -8.15 -12.57
C ALA A 35 -4.94 -8.26 -11.48
N LYS A 36 -4.04 -9.24 -11.60
CA LYS A 36 -2.92 -9.41 -10.66
C LYS A 36 -2.01 -8.19 -10.63
N ARG A 37 -1.61 -7.67 -11.80
CA ARG A 37 -0.77 -6.46 -11.87
C ARG A 37 -1.45 -5.25 -11.23
N THR A 38 -2.76 -5.11 -11.40
CA THR A 38 -3.54 -4.05 -10.75
C THR A 38 -3.54 -4.23 -9.23
N GLU A 39 -3.77 -5.43 -8.72
CA GLU A 39 -3.74 -5.72 -7.28
C GLU A 39 -2.36 -5.42 -6.67
N ASP A 40 -1.29 -5.88 -7.31
CA ASP A 40 0.08 -5.66 -6.85
C ASP A 40 0.41 -4.14 -6.82
N SER A 41 0.01 -3.39 -7.85
CA SER A 41 0.23 -1.94 -7.89
C SER A 41 -0.55 -1.18 -6.82
N VAL A 42 -1.75 -1.65 -6.46
CA VAL A 42 -2.54 -1.06 -5.37
C VAL A 42 -1.93 -1.39 -4.01
N ARG A 43 -1.43 -2.62 -3.81
CA ARG A 43 -0.71 -3.00 -2.59
C ARG A 43 0.55 -2.16 -2.40
N ASP A 44 1.35 -1.97 -3.44
CA ASP A 44 2.57 -1.17 -3.38
C ASP A 44 2.30 0.28 -2.95
N LEU A 45 1.13 0.84 -3.28
CA LEU A 45 0.72 2.16 -2.81
C LEU A 45 0.29 2.16 -1.34
N LEU A 46 -0.24 1.05 -0.82
CA LEU A 46 -0.73 0.91 0.55
C LEU A 46 0.40 0.56 1.55
N ASP A 47 1.44 -0.14 1.11
CA ASP A 47 2.60 -0.54 1.95
C ASP A 47 3.61 0.59 2.22
N LEU A 48 3.19 1.85 2.07
CA LEU A 48 4.08 2.99 2.35
C LEU A 48 4.24 3.31 3.85
N ALA A 49 3.32 2.83 4.69
CA ALA A 49 3.35 3.04 6.13
C ALA A 49 4.30 2.03 6.81
N PRO A 50 5.15 2.46 7.76
CA PRO A 50 6.01 1.52 8.48
C PRO A 50 5.18 0.64 9.43
N ASP A 51 5.52 -0.64 9.51
CA ASP A 51 4.80 -1.61 10.35
C ASP A 51 4.89 -1.27 11.85
N HIS A 52 6.01 -0.68 12.28
CA HIS A 52 6.27 -0.40 13.69
C HIS A 52 6.70 1.05 13.94
N ALA A 53 6.41 1.52 15.15
CA ALA A 53 6.89 2.78 15.69
C ALA A 53 7.49 2.60 17.09
N THR A 54 8.39 3.52 17.47
CA THR A 54 8.97 3.54 18.81
C THR A 54 8.19 4.55 19.66
N ARG A 55 7.35 4.08 20.58
CA ARG A 55 6.61 4.92 21.53
C ARG A 55 7.48 5.26 22.74
N LEU A 56 7.46 6.53 23.13
CA LEU A 56 8.05 7.03 24.37
C LEU A 56 7.00 6.97 25.49
N THR A 57 7.32 6.21 26.52
CA THR A 57 6.54 6.10 27.75
C THR A 57 7.30 6.73 28.91
N PRO A 58 6.67 6.98 30.08
CA PRO A 58 7.37 7.50 31.26
C PRO A 58 8.51 6.59 31.77
N VAL A 59 8.52 5.32 31.36
CA VAL A 59 9.46 4.29 31.83
C VAL A 59 10.58 4.04 30.80
N GLY A 60 10.42 4.52 29.56
CA GLY A 60 11.42 4.34 28.49
C GLY A 60 10.80 4.22 27.09
N GLU A 61 11.58 3.67 26.17
CA GLU A 61 11.19 3.42 24.77
C GLU A 61 10.55 2.02 24.63
N GLU A 62 9.44 1.94 23.90
CA GLU A 62 8.72 0.69 23.59
C GLU A 62 8.44 0.61 22.10
N ARG A 63 8.69 -0.54 21.47
CA ARG A 63 8.36 -0.75 20.05
C ARG A 63 6.96 -1.35 19.94
N VAL A 64 6.10 -0.68 19.17
CA VAL A 64 4.69 -1.06 18.99
C VAL A 64 4.35 -1.09 17.51
N GLU A 65 3.29 -1.82 17.12
CA GLU A 65 2.72 -1.71 15.78
C GLU A 65 2.25 -0.27 15.54
N ALA A 66 2.49 0.26 14.34
CA ALA A 66 1.99 1.59 13.98
C ALA A 66 0.46 1.67 14.08
N ALA A 67 -0.24 0.55 13.85
CA ALA A 67 -1.68 0.42 14.01
C ALA A 67 -2.17 0.55 15.46
N ASP A 68 -1.31 0.27 16.45
CA ASP A 68 -1.66 0.32 17.87
C ASP A 68 -1.41 1.70 18.52
N LEU A 69 -0.85 2.64 17.77
CA LEU A 69 -0.63 4.02 18.23
C LEU A 69 -1.96 4.72 18.52
N ARG A 70 -2.03 5.41 19.66
CA ARG A 70 -3.21 6.17 20.07
C ARG A 70 -2.95 7.66 20.00
N VAL A 71 -4.03 8.43 19.80
CA VAL A 71 -3.96 9.89 19.84
C VAL A 71 -3.46 10.33 21.22
N GLY A 72 -2.37 11.09 21.24
CA GLY A 72 -1.71 11.54 22.46
C GLY A 72 -0.44 10.78 22.80
N ASP A 73 -0.16 9.65 22.13
CA ASP A 73 1.12 8.96 22.25
C ASP A 73 2.27 9.82 21.69
N VAL A 74 3.42 9.77 22.35
CA VAL A 74 4.65 10.40 21.89
C VAL A 74 5.51 9.32 21.26
N ILE A 75 6.00 9.55 20.04
CA ILE A 75 6.89 8.61 19.35
C ILE A 75 8.28 9.22 19.18
N LEU A 76 9.30 8.38 19.30
CA LEU A 76 10.67 8.72 18.96
C LEU A 76 10.92 8.33 17.51
N VAL A 77 11.43 9.27 16.71
CA VAL A 77 11.82 9.04 15.32
C VAL A 77 13.29 9.41 15.18
N ARG A 78 14.13 8.43 14.84
CA ARG A 78 15.57 8.64 14.65
C ARG A 78 15.87 9.15 13.23
N PRO A 79 17.00 9.83 12.99
CA PRO A 79 17.37 10.26 11.64
C PRO A 79 17.40 9.06 10.66
N GLY A 80 16.68 9.20 9.54
CA GLY A 80 16.53 8.13 8.54
C GLY A 80 15.39 7.13 8.81
N GLU A 81 14.73 7.22 9.97
CA GLU A 81 13.53 6.43 10.27
C GLU A 81 12.28 7.05 9.62
N ARG A 82 11.34 6.20 9.20
CA ARG A 82 10.04 6.65 8.68
C ARG A 82 9.12 7.04 9.82
N ILE A 83 8.32 8.07 9.61
CA ILE A 83 7.33 8.53 10.59
C ILE A 83 6.12 7.58 10.54
N GLY A 84 5.83 6.90 11.64
CA GLY A 84 4.78 5.85 11.71
C GLY A 84 3.36 6.34 11.98
N ALA A 85 3.16 7.63 12.25
CA ALA A 85 1.83 8.21 12.39
C ALA A 85 1.83 9.69 12.05
N ASP A 86 0.70 10.19 11.58
CA ASP A 86 0.45 11.63 11.52
C ASP A 86 0.48 12.22 12.92
N GLY A 87 1.04 13.41 12.98
CA GLY A 87 1.25 14.06 14.24
C GLY A 87 2.37 15.03 14.10
N ALA A 88 3.17 15.06 15.14
CA ALA A 88 3.40 16.36 15.68
C ALA A 88 4.72 16.44 16.46
N VAL A 89 5.70 17.22 15.96
CA VAL A 89 7.04 17.30 16.54
C VAL A 89 6.97 17.96 17.91
N VAL A 90 7.11 17.24 19.02
CA VAL A 90 7.09 17.87 20.37
C VAL A 90 8.49 18.31 20.84
N ALA A 91 9.55 17.71 20.31
CA ALA A 91 10.94 18.02 20.65
C ALA A 91 11.89 17.62 19.50
N GLY A 92 12.99 18.37 19.36
CA GLY A 92 14.03 18.11 18.37
C GLY A 92 13.80 18.78 17.01
N THR A 93 14.81 18.69 16.14
CA THR A 93 14.80 19.22 14.77
C THR A 93 15.53 18.25 13.85
N SER A 94 14.88 17.85 12.76
CA SER A 94 15.46 16.99 11.74
C SER A 94 14.86 17.31 10.37
N ALA A 95 15.61 17.04 9.31
CA ALA A 95 15.08 17.09 7.96
C ALA A 95 14.27 15.81 7.70
N VAL A 96 13.09 15.96 7.11
CA VAL A 96 12.21 14.85 6.73
C VAL A 96 11.97 14.93 5.23
N ASP A 97 12.16 13.80 4.54
CA ASP A 97 11.82 13.69 3.12
C ASP A 97 10.34 13.30 2.99
N GLN A 98 9.55 14.18 2.36
CA GLN A 98 8.13 13.97 2.08
C GLN A 98 7.87 13.68 0.60
N ALA A 99 8.90 13.41 -0.21
CA ALA A 99 8.75 13.21 -1.65
C ALA A 99 7.86 12.01 -1.99
N SER A 100 7.87 10.95 -1.17
CA SER A 100 7.04 9.75 -1.37
C SER A 100 5.54 10.02 -1.30
N ILE A 101 5.11 11.01 -0.51
CA ILE A 101 3.69 11.36 -0.32
C ILE A 101 3.32 12.60 -1.15
N THR A 102 4.21 13.61 -1.20
CA THR A 102 3.90 14.91 -1.81
C THR A 102 4.38 15.04 -3.25
N GLY A 103 5.22 14.11 -3.74
CA GLY A 103 5.83 14.18 -5.07
C GLY A 103 6.82 15.34 -5.26
N ARG A 104 7.13 16.10 -4.19
CA ARG A 104 8.02 17.25 -4.23
C ARG A 104 9.31 16.93 -3.49
N ALA A 105 10.38 16.69 -4.25
CA ALA A 105 11.72 16.76 -3.70
C ALA A 105 12.03 18.23 -3.36
N CYS A 106 12.32 18.49 -2.08
CA CYS A 106 12.84 19.75 -1.54
C CYS A 106 11.80 20.86 -1.23
N ARG A 107 11.43 20.95 0.06
CA ARG A 107 11.61 22.16 0.88
C ARG A 107 11.84 21.72 2.34
N PRO A 108 13.03 21.96 2.93
CA PRO A 108 13.23 21.72 4.34
C PRO A 108 12.52 22.84 5.12
N THR A 109 11.30 22.59 5.60
CA THR A 109 10.68 23.45 6.61
C THR A 109 10.91 22.80 7.97
N SER A 110 12.05 23.12 8.57
CA SER A 110 12.26 22.95 10.01
C SER A 110 11.74 24.21 10.72
N THR A 111 10.54 24.17 11.27
CA THR A 111 10.09 25.12 12.31
C THR A 111 9.11 24.43 13.26
N PRO A 112 9.07 24.85 14.54
CA PRO A 112 8.99 23.93 15.66
C PRO A 112 7.56 23.67 16.12
N VAL A 113 7.44 22.58 16.86
CA VAL A 113 6.31 22.17 17.70
C VAL A 113 5.01 21.86 16.96
N THR A 114 4.73 20.59 16.74
CA THR A 114 3.40 20.16 16.34
C THR A 114 2.87 19.30 17.50
N ARG A 115 1.58 19.48 17.84
CA ARG A 115 0.79 18.67 18.77
C ARG A 115 -0.22 17.88 17.93
N CYS A 116 -0.46 16.59 18.22
CA CYS A 116 -1.38 15.80 17.41
C CYS A 116 -2.82 16.27 17.67
N SER A 117 -3.35 17.12 16.80
CA SER A 117 -4.74 17.57 16.83
C SER A 117 -5.42 17.15 15.53
N ARG A 118 -6.41 16.26 15.63
CA ARG A 118 -7.33 16.00 14.52
C ARG A 118 -8.28 17.19 14.40
N VAL A 119 -8.43 17.71 13.19
CA VAL A 119 -9.54 18.61 12.81
C VAL A 119 -10.85 17.79 12.89
N PRO A 120 -11.98 18.38 13.37
CA PRO A 120 -13.26 17.69 13.50
C PRO A 120 -13.81 17.14 12.19
#